data_AF-A0A9P6RLQ4-F1
#
_entry.id   AF-A0A9P6RLQ4-F1
#
_cell.length_a   1.000
_cell.length_b   1.000
_cell.length_c   1.000
_cell.angle_alpha   90.00
_cell.angle_beta   90.00
_cell.angle_gamma   90.00
#
_symmetry.space_group_name_H-M   'P 1'
#
loop_
_entity.id
_entity.type
_entity.pdbx_description
1 polymer ?
#
loop_
_entity_poly.entity_id
_entity_poly.type
_entity_poly.pdbx_seq_one_letter_code
_entity_poly.pdbx_strand_id
1 'polypeptide(L)'
;MSVAVYFCSSEEHPPKFYDGLAFLGFLVSMAWIFVIANEVVGILQAFGMILGVSDAILGLTVFAMGNSLGDLVSNITIAKMGFPRMAFSACFGGPLLNMLLGVGISGAYVTLSSGANIPVTMSPTILVSLGSTLVAVVGTVLVVTQGGYALRRRWWGGMLLALYAGSMVANVVLEVRMTAV
;
A
#
# COMPACT_ATOMS: atom_id res chain seq x y z
N MET A 1 27.64 -3.24 5.38
CA MET A 1 27.16 -2.16 6.26
C MET A 1 27.28 -2.57 7.73
N SER A 2 26.80 -3.77 8.12
CA SER A 2 27.06 -4.39 9.43
C SER A 2 28.54 -4.42 9.82
N VAL A 3 29.44 -4.79 8.90
CA VAL A 3 30.90 -4.80 9.16
C VAL A 3 31.48 -3.39 9.38
N ALA A 4 31.02 -2.39 8.62
CA ALA A 4 31.47 -1.01 8.76
C ALA A 4 30.97 -0.36 10.07
N VAL A 5 29.76 -0.71 10.51
CA VAL A 5 29.23 -0.31 11.83
C VAL A 5 29.99 -1.03 12.95
N TYR A 6 30.29 -2.32 12.79
CA TYR A 6 31.04 -3.12 13.76
C TYR A 6 32.47 -2.61 13.99
N PHE A 7 33.15 -2.16 12.93
CA PHE A 7 34.49 -1.57 13.06
C PHE A 7 34.50 -0.11 13.53
N CYS A 8 33.35 0.58 13.53
CA CYS A 8 33.25 2.00 13.86
C CYS A 8 32.43 2.28 15.13
N SER A 9 31.94 1.25 15.82
CA SER A 9 31.08 1.34 17.00
C SER A 9 31.76 0.71 18.22
N SER A 10 32.23 1.55 19.14
CA SER A 10 32.67 1.15 20.48
C SER A 10 31.54 1.46 21.47
N GLU A 11 31.25 0.55 22.40
CA GLU A 11 30.00 0.48 23.20
C GLU A 11 29.66 1.74 24.04
N GLU A 12 30.58 2.70 24.22
CA GLU A 12 30.38 3.84 25.13
C GLU A 12 30.15 5.21 24.45
N HIS A 13 30.37 5.36 23.14
CA HIS A 13 30.23 6.67 22.47
C HIS A 13 29.53 6.58 21.10
N PRO A 14 28.52 7.44 20.82
CA PRO A 14 27.90 7.48 19.50
C PRO A 14 28.94 7.89 18.44
N PRO A 15 29.00 7.22 17.27
CA PRO A 15 29.97 7.53 16.23
C PRO A 15 29.75 8.95 15.68
N LYS A 16 30.84 9.68 15.42
CA LYS A 16 30.81 11.09 14.97
C LYS A 16 29.99 11.33 13.69
N PHE A 17 29.74 10.30 12.88
CA PHE A 17 28.95 10.35 11.64
C PHE A 17 27.68 9.48 11.71
N TYR A 18 27.02 9.44 12.87
CA TYR A 18 25.78 8.67 13.06
C TYR A 18 24.71 8.97 12.00
N ASP A 19 24.42 10.24 11.75
CA ASP A 19 23.40 10.64 10.77
C ASP A 19 23.77 10.23 9.33
N GLY A 20 25.06 10.33 8.98
CA GLY A 20 25.56 9.92 7.67
C GLY A 20 25.51 8.42 7.45
N LEU A 21 25.88 7.62 8.47
CA LEU A 21 25.74 6.16 8.42
C LEU A 21 24.27 5.74 8.40
N ALA A 22 23.40 6.39 9.18
CA ALA A 22 21.96 6.11 9.18
C ALA A 22 21.35 6.38 7.80
N PHE A 23 21.70 7.52 7.18
CA PHE A 23 21.25 7.85 5.83
C PHE A 23 21.78 6.86 4.78
N LEU A 24 23.05 6.47 4.86
CA LEU A 24 23.62 5.49 3.95
C LEU A 24 23.01 4.10 4.14
N GLY A 25 22.68 3.73 5.38
CA GLY A 25 21.95 2.50 5.69
C GLY A 25 20.55 2.49 5.08
N PHE A 26 19.85 3.63 5.16
CA PHE A 26 18.56 3.83 4.52
C PHE A 26 18.64 3.69 2.99
N LEU A 27 19.61 4.35 2.34
CA LEU A 27 19.81 4.23 0.89
C LEU A 27 20.11 2.80 0.45
N VAL A 28 20.96 2.09 1.20
CA VAL A 28 21.29 0.69 0.91
C VAL A 28 20.07 -0.22 1.08
N SER A 29 19.26 0.00 2.12
CA SER A 29 18.01 -0.74 2.31
C SER A 29 17.02 -0.48 1.17
N MET A 30 16.87 0.77 0.73
CA MET A 30 16.02 1.14 -0.38
C MET A 30 16.48 0.50 -1.69
N ALA A 31 17.79 0.47 -1.96
CA ALA A 31 18.36 -0.23 -3.11
C ALA A 31 18.07 -1.74 -3.07
N TRP A 32 18.22 -2.38 -1.91
CA TRP A 32 17.89 -3.80 -1.74
C TRP A 32 16.42 -4.09 -1.96
N ILE A 33 15.52 -3.28 -1.39
CA ILE A 33 14.08 -3.40 -1.61
C ILE A 33 13.76 -3.25 -3.09
N PHE A 34 14.38 -2.29 -3.78
CA PHE A 34 14.19 -2.09 -5.22
C PHE A 34 14.63 -3.31 -6.04
N VAL A 35 15.80 -3.89 -5.76
CA VAL A 35 16.28 -5.10 -6.45
C VAL A 35 15.33 -6.27 -6.21
N ILE A 36 14.98 -6.54 -4.95
CA ILE A 36 14.08 -7.64 -4.59
C ILE A 36 12.70 -7.45 -5.24
N ALA A 37 12.16 -6.23 -5.24
CA ALA A 37 10.88 -5.93 -5.87
C ALA A 37 10.92 -6.22 -7.38
N ASN A 38 11.98 -5.83 -8.09
CA ASN A 38 12.11 -6.12 -9.53
C ASN A 38 12.19 -7.62 -9.82
N GLU A 39 13.00 -8.38 -9.05
CA GLU A 39 13.10 -9.83 -9.21
C GLU A 39 11.75 -10.53 -8.95
N VAL A 40 11.04 -10.12 -7.89
CA VAL A 40 9.72 -10.65 -7.56
C VAL A 40 8.73 -10.34 -8.69
N VAL A 41 8.74 -9.13 -9.25
CA VAL A 41 7.89 -8.76 -10.39
C VAL A 41 8.21 -9.63 -11.61
N GLY A 42 9.48 -9.83 -11.93
CA GLY A 42 9.90 -10.67 -13.05
C GLY A 42 9.43 -12.12 -12.91
N ILE A 43 9.53 -12.68 -11.70
CA ILE A 43 9.03 -14.04 -11.41
C ILE A 43 7.50 -14.09 -11.56
N LEU A 44 6.79 -13.11 -11.03
CA LEU A 44 5.33 -13.03 -11.12
C LEU A 44 4.83 -12.92 -12.56
N GLN A 45 5.50 -12.12 -13.40
CA GLN A 45 5.19 -12.02 -14.83
C GLN A 45 5.44 -13.35 -15.56
N ALA A 46 6.53 -14.05 -15.22
CA ALA A 46 6.79 -15.38 -15.79
C ALA A 46 5.68 -16.38 -15.42
N PHE A 47 5.21 -16.37 -14.16
CA PHE A 47 4.05 -17.16 -13.75
C PHE A 47 2.75 -16.70 -14.43
N GLY A 48 2.56 -15.39 -14.62
CA GLY A 48 1.43 -14.82 -15.35
C GLY A 48 1.33 -15.33 -16.78
N MET A 49 2.46 -15.36 -17.50
CA MET A 49 2.54 -15.95 -18.85
C MET A 49 2.22 -17.45 -18.87
N ILE A 50 2.67 -18.21 -17.87
CA ILE A 50 2.39 -19.66 -17.79
C ILE A 50 0.91 -19.94 -17.46
N LEU A 51 0.30 -19.14 -16.58
CA LEU A 51 -1.08 -19.30 -16.12
C LEU A 51 -2.11 -18.60 -17.03
N GLY A 52 -1.67 -17.84 -18.03
CA GLY A 52 -2.55 -17.05 -18.91
C GLY A 52 -3.23 -15.86 -18.21
N VAL A 53 -2.62 -15.34 -17.14
CA VAL A 53 -3.16 -14.22 -16.36
C VAL A 53 -2.47 -12.92 -16.81
N SER A 54 -3.27 -11.87 -17.04
CA SER A 54 -2.78 -10.54 -17.44
C SER A 54 -1.93 -9.88 -16.34
N ASP A 55 -0.87 -9.18 -16.74
CA ASP A 55 -0.03 -8.35 -15.86
C ASP A 55 -0.84 -7.34 -15.04
N ALA A 56 -1.95 -6.83 -15.61
CA ALA A 56 -2.85 -5.90 -14.92
C ALA A 56 -3.53 -6.57 -13.70
N ILE A 57 -3.93 -7.83 -13.84
CA ILE A 57 -4.58 -8.58 -12.75
C ILE A 57 -3.55 -8.90 -11.65
N LEU A 58 -2.32 -9.27 -12.02
CA LEU A 58 -1.23 -9.48 -11.06
C LEU A 58 -0.91 -8.21 -10.28
N GLY A 59 -0.90 -7.05 -10.94
CA GLY A 59 -0.69 -5.76 -10.29
C GLY A 59 -1.82 -5.35 -9.36
N LEU A 60 -3.07 -5.52 -9.81
CA LEU A 60 -4.26 -5.19 -9.02
C LEU A 60 -4.42 -6.10 -7.79
N THR A 61 -3.90 -7.33 -7.84
CA THR A 61 -4.12 -8.32 -6.77
C THR A 61 -2.87 -8.55 -5.92
N VAL A 62 -1.80 -9.09 -6.48
CA VAL A 62 -0.64 -9.55 -5.70
C VAL A 62 0.18 -8.37 -5.19
N PHE A 63 0.51 -7.38 -6.04
CA PHE A 63 1.26 -6.20 -5.59
C PHE A 63 0.43 -5.33 -4.65
N ALA A 64 -0.84 -5.08 -5.00
CA ALA A 64 -1.73 -4.30 -4.16
C ALA A 64 -1.96 -4.95 -2.78
N MET A 65 -2.25 -6.26 -2.75
CA MET A 65 -2.42 -6.99 -1.49
C MET A 65 -1.12 -7.03 -0.70
N GLY A 66 0.02 -7.29 -1.35
CA GLY A 66 1.34 -7.33 -0.69
C GLY A 66 1.69 -6.02 0.01
N ASN A 67 1.45 -4.89 -0.65
CA ASN A 67 1.69 -3.57 -0.07
C ASN A 67 0.83 -3.30 1.18
N SER A 68 -0.46 -3.67 1.15
CA SER A 68 -1.37 -3.45 2.27
C SER A 68 -1.32 -4.52 3.36
N LEU A 69 -0.75 -5.69 3.10
CA LEU A 69 -0.66 -6.79 4.07
C LEU A 69 0.32 -6.46 5.21
N GLY A 70 1.45 -5.80 4.90
CA GLY A 70 2.38 -5.29 5.91
C GLY A 70 1.73 -4.26 6.83
N ASP A 71 0.99 -3.31 6.25
CA ASP A 71 0.21 -2.31 6.99
C ASP A 71 -0.86 -2.98 7.86
N LEU A 72 -1.54 -4.01 7.35
CA LEU A 72 -2.54 -4.76 8.11
C LEU A 72 -1.92 -5.43 9.35
N VAL A 73 -0.79 -6.11 9.19
CA VAL A 73 -0.09 -6.78 10.31
C VAL A 73 0.39 -5.76 11.34
N SER A 74 0.97 -4.64 10.89
CA SER A 74 1.40 -3.55 11.78
C SER A 74 0.24 -2.95 12.56
N ASN A 75 -0.86 -2.61 11.89
CA ASN A 75 -2.05 -2.03 12.51
C ASN A 75 -2.70 -2.98 13.52
N ILE A 76 -2.78 -4.28 13.21
CA ILE A 76 -3.29 -5.30 14.15
C ILE A 76 -2.38 -5.40 15.38
N THR A 77 -1.06 -5.34 15.18
CA THR A 77 -0.09 -5.42 16.28
C THR A 77 -0.23 -4.21 17.21
N ILE A 78 -0.30 -2.99 16.66
CA ILE A 78 -0.50 -1.75 17.43
C ILE A 78 -1.85 -1.75 18.16
N ALA A 79 -2.91 -2.24 17.52
CA ALA A 79 -4.21 -2.38 18.14
C ALA A 79 -4.18 -3.36 19.32
N LYS A 80 -3.47 -4.50 19.19
CA LYS A 80 -3.28 -5.49 20.26
C LYS A 80 -2.45 -4.96 21.42
N MET A 81 -1.52 -4.03 21.16
CA MET A 81 -0.73 -3.35 22.20
C MET A 81 -1.53 -2.32 23.01
N GLY A 82 -2.83 -2.15 22.75
CA GLY A 82 -3.70 -1.24 23.50
C GLY A 82 -3.77 0.17 22.91
N PHE A 83 -3.26 0.39 21.69
CA PHE A 83 -3.29 1.68 21.00
C PHE A 83 -4.20 1.69 19.75
N PRO A 84 -5.51 1.37 19.88
CA PRO A 84 -6.41 1.25 18.72
C PRO A 84 -6.62 2.58 17.98
N ARG A 85 -6.54 3.73 18.68
CA ARG A 85 -6.67 5.05 18.06
C ARG A 85 -5.49 5.37 17.14
N MET A 86 -4.28 4.94 17.52
CA MET A 86 -3.07 5.10 16.70
C MET A 86 -3.12 4.19 15.47
N ALA A 87 -3.51 2.92 15.66
CA ALA A 87 -3.71 1.98 14.55
C ALA A 87 -4.76 2.51 13.55
N PHE A 88 -5.86 3.11 14.03
CA PHE A 88 -6.87 3.71 13.17
C PHE A 88 -6.31 4.87 12.34
N SER A 89 -5.55 5.80 12.96
CA SER A 89 -4.92 6.89 12.21
C SER A 89 -3.88 6.41 11.19
N ALA A 90 -3.10 5.37 11.52
CA ALA A 90 -2.08 4.82 10.63
C ALA A 90 -2.72 4.11 9.42
N CYS A 91 -3.83 3.40 9.62
CA CYS A 91 -4.58 2.73 8.55
C CYS A 91 -5.08 3.67 7.44
N PHE A 92 -5.45 4.92 7.78
CA PHE A 92 -5.83 5.92 6.78
C PHE A 92 -4.65 6.75 6.29
N GLY A 93 -3.70 7.05 7.19
CA GLY A 93 -2.53 7.86 6.88
C GLY A 93 -1.62 7.23 5.83
N GLY A 94 -1.37 5.91 5.92
CA GLY A 94 -0.50 5.18 4.98
C GLY A 94 -0.97 5.30 3.53
N PRO A 95 -2.20 4.87 3.20
CA PRO A 95 -2.75 5.01 1.84
C PRO A 95 -2.84 6.46 1.34
N LEU A 96 -3.21 7.41 2.21
CA LEU A 96 -3.27 8.83 1.84
C LEU A 96 -1.88 9.39 1.47
N LEU A 97 -0.86 9.06 2.26
CA LEU A 97 0.52 9.46 1.97
C LEU A 97 1.02 8.79 0.67
N ASN A 98 0.68 7.52 0.45
CA ASN A 98 1.05 6.81 -0.78
C ASN A 98 0.39 7.44 -2.01
N MET A 99 -0.88 7.84 -1.93
CA MET A 99 -1.53 8.56 -3.04
C MET A 99 -0.90 9.95 -3.26
N LEU A 100 -0.62 10.70 -2.20
CA LEU A 100 -0.06 12.04 -2.31
C LEU A 100 1.38 12.03 -2.86
N LEU A 101 2.24 11.17 -2.32
CA LEU A 101 3.64 11.09 -2.72
C LEU A 101 3.82 10.23 -3.97
N GLY A 102 3.22 9.03 -4.00
CA GLY A 102 3.36 8.11 -5.12
C GLY A 102 2.70 8.65 -6.38
N VAL A 103 1.36 8.80 -6.36
CA VAL A 103 0.62 9.26 -7.55
C VAL A 103 0.84 10.74 -7.82
N GLY A 104 0.84 11.58 -6.79
CA GLY A 104 1.01 13.03 -6.94
C GLY A 104 2.37 13.44 -7.49
N ILE A 105 3.48 12.96 -6.89
CA ILE A 105 4.82 13.33 -7.36
C ILE A 105 5.13 12.66 -8.70
N SER A 106 4.78 11.38 -8.88
CA SER A 106 4.97 10.71 -10.16
C SER A 106 4.19 11.39 -11.29
N GLY A 107 2.93 11.78 -11.04
CA GLY A 107 2.10 12.48 -12.01
C GLY A 107 2.66 13.87 -12.35
N ALA A 108 3.11 14.62 -11.35
CA ALA A 108 3.76 15.91 -11.56
C ALA A 108 5.04 15.77 -12.39
N TYR A 109 5.88 14.78 -12.07
CA TYR A 109 7.12 14.50 -12.80
C TYR A 109 6.86 14.16 -14.27
N VAL A 110 5.91 13.27 -14.57
CA VAL A 110 5.60 12.91 -15.96
C VAL A 110 4.98 14.10 -16.71
N THR A 111 4.13 14.90 -16.06
CA THR A 111 3.54 16.10 -16.68
C THR A 111 4.62 17.13 -17.06
N LEU A 112 5.60 17.33 -16.17
CA LEU A 112 6.75 18.21 -16.41
C LEU A 112 7.68 17.68 -17.49
N SER A 113 7.93 16.37 -17.52
CA SER A 113 8.87 15.75 -18.47
C SER A 113 8.28 15.54 -19.87
N SER A 114 6.98 15.26 -19.98
CA SER A 114 6.33 14.94 -21.27
C SER A 114 5.65 16.14 -21.92
N GLY A 115 5.44 17.25 -21.20
CA GLY A 115 4.85 18.50 -21.73
C GLY A 115 3.44 18.35 -22.30
N ALA A 116 2.81 17.18 -22.16
CA ALA A 116 1.52 16.83 -22.69
C ALA A 116 0.57 16.43 -21.55
N ASN A 117 -0.68 16.86 -21.64
CA ASN A 117 -1.74 16.40 -20.75
C ASN A 117 -1.98 14.91 -21.01
N ILE A 118 -1.55 14.06 -20.09
CA ILE A 118 -1.87 12.63 -20.14
C ILE A 118 -3.39 12.52 -19.89
N PRO A 119 -4.18 12.07 -20.86
CA PRO A 119 -5.62 11.91 -20.63
C PRO A 119 -5.79 10.80 -19.59
N VAL A 120 -6.31 11.17 -18.42
CA VAL A 120 -6.70 10.18 -17.40
C VAL A 120 -7.93 9.47 -17.94
N THR A 121 -7.71 8.31 -18.57
CA THR A 121 -8.80 7.46 -19.05
C THR A 121 -9.49 6.86 -17.84
N MET A 122 -10.72 7.33 -17.57
CA MET A 122 -11.54 6.85 -16.48
C MET A 122 -12.02 5.43 -16.81
N SER A 123 -11.22 4.43 -16.47
CA SER A 123 -11.65 3.05 -16.59
C SER A 123 -12.77 2.77 -15.57
N PRO A 124 -13.75 1.92 -15.92
CA PRO A 124 -14.82 1.52 -15.00
C PRO A 124 -14.29 0.91 -13.70
N THR A 125 -13.12 0.27 -13.73
CA THR A 125 -12.43 -0.32 -12.58
C THR A 125 -11.97 0.73 -11.58
N ILE A 126 -11.51 1.90 -12.03
CA ILE A 126 -11.17 3.02 -11.16
C ILE A 126 -12.43 3.55 -10.48
N LEU A 127 -13.53 3.73 -11.23
CA LEU A 127 -14.78 4.27 -10.68
C LEU A 127 -15.37 3.37 -9.58
N VAL A 128 -15.40 2.05 -9.81
CA VAL A 128 -15.87 1.06 -8.84
C VAL A 128 -14.97 1.03 -7.60
N SER A 129 -13.65 1.07 -7.80
CA SER A 129 -12.69 1.10 -6.69
C SER A 129 -12.88 2.35 -5.84
N LEU A 130 -12.90 3.54 -6.45
CA LEU A 130 -13.04 4.83 -5.77
C LEU A 130 -14.39 4.93 -5.03
N GLY A 131 -15.47 4.46 -5.66
CA GLY A 131 -16.79 4.37 -5.04
C GLY A 131 -16.82 3.44 -3.83
N SER A 132 -16.23 2.25 -3.94
CA SER A 132 -16.19 1.29 -2.83
C SER A 132 -15.38 1.81 -1.63
N THR A 133 -14.25 2.49 -1.89
CA THR A 133 -13.42 3.09 -0.84
C THR A 133 -14.12 4.27 -0.17
N LEU A 134 -14.83 5.11 -0.94
CA LEU A 134 -15.65 6.20 -0.38
C LEU A 134 -16.76 5.66 0.52
N VAL A 135 -17.49 4.63 0.09
CA VAL A 135 -18.52 3.99 0.91
C VAL A 135 -17.93 3.39 2.18
N ALA A 136 -16.75 2.76 2.10
CA ALA A 136 -16.06 2.22 3.27
C ALA A 136 -15.68 3.32 4.27
N VAL A 137 -15.12 4.44 3.80
CA VAL A 137 -14.71 5.59 4.63
C VAL A 137 -15.92 6.28 5.26
N VAL A 138 -16.93 6.62 4.45
CA VAL A 138 -18.15 7.28 4.95
C VAL A 138 -18.89 6.36 5.93
N GLY A 139 -19.00 5.07 5.61
CA GLY A 139 -19.59 4.07 6.49
C GLY A 139 -18.86 3.96 7.83
N THR A 140 -17.53 3.93 7.83
CA THR A 140 -16.75 3.92 9.09
C THR A 140 -16.92 5.21 9.88
N VAL A 141 -16.93 6.37 9.24
CA VAL A 141 -17.14 7.66 9.91
C VAL A 141 -18.52 7.72 10.57
N LEU A 142 -19.60 7.36 9.86
CA LEU A 142 -20.96 7.38 10.39
C LEU A 142 -21.15 6.44 11.59
N VAL A 143 -20.53 5.27 11.56
CA VAL A 143 -20.62 4.29 12.65
C VAL A 143 -19.87 4.74 13.89
N VAL A 144 -18.70 5.37 13.69
CA VAL A 144 -17.88 5.89 14.78
C VAL A 144 -18.55 7.11 15.43
N THR A 145 -19.20 7.99 14.64
CA THR A 145 -19.92 9.16 15.17
C THR A 145 -21.19 8.77 15.94
N GLN A 146 -21.96 7.80 15.44
CA GLN A 146 -23.15 7.30 16.13
C GLN A 146 -22.83 6.46 17.39
N GLY A 147 -21.65 5.84 17.45
CA GLY A 147 -21.21 4.99 18.55
C GLY A 147 -20.51 5.70 19.72
N GLY A 148 -20.41 7.04 19.70
CA GLY A 148 -19.73 7.82 20.74
C GLY A 148 -18.20 7.61 20.75
N TYR A 149 -17.57 7.51 19.57
CA TYR A 149 -16.13 7.29 19.39
C TYR A 149 -15.58 5.95 19.91
N ALA A 150 -16.46 5.01 20.27
CA ALA A 150 -16.09 3.66 20.68
C ALA A 150 -16.49 2.63 19.61
N LEU A 151 -15.49 1.97 19.01
CA LEU A 151 -15.66 0.82 18.10
C LEU A 151 -16.06 -0.43 18.89
N ARG A 152 -17.29 -0.45 19.45
CA ARG A 152 -17.77 -1.55 20.32
C ARG A 152 -18.35 -2.75 19.56
N ARG A 153 -18.67 -2.58 18.27
CA ARG A 153 -19.41 -3.59 17.47
C ARG A 153 -18.46 -4.43 16.60
N ARG A 154 -18.10 -5.63 17.06
CA ARG A 154 -17.24 -6.60 16.34
C ARG A 154 -17.71 -6.94 14.92
N TRP A 155 -19.02 -6.89 14.66
CA TRP A 155 -19.63 -7.18 13.36
C TRP A 155 -19.26 -6.17 12.27
N TRP A 156 -18.95 -4.92 12.62
CA TRP A 156 -18.58 -3.89 11.64
C TRP A 156 -17.26 -4.18 10.94
N GLY A 157 -16.27 -4.73 11.64
CA GLY A 157 -15.01 -5.16 11.03
C GLY A 157 -15.22 -6.26 9.98
N GLY A 158 -16.07 -7.24 10.29
CA GLY A 158 -16.46 -8.29 9.36
C GLY A 158 -17.19 -7.76 8.12
N MET A 159 -18.07 -6.77 8.30
CA MET A 159 -18.80 -6.15 7.19
C MET A 159 -17.89 -5.37 6.23
N LEU A 160 -16.87 -4.68 6.77
CA LEU A 160 -15.86 -3.98 5.96
C LEU A 160 -14.96 -4.96 5.18
N LEU A 161 -14.57 -6.07 5.81
CA LEU A 161 -13.84 -7.14 5.13
C LEU A 161 -14.67 -7.77 4.01
N ALA A 162 -15.97 -8.00 4.23
CA ALA A 162 -16.89 -8.50 3.22
C ALA A 162 -17.06 -7.51 2.05
N LEU A 163 -17.17 -6.21 2.35
CA LEU A 163 -17.24 -5.16 1.34
C LEU A 163 -15.96 -5.11 0.49
N TYR A 164 -14.79 -5.19 1.13
CA TYR A 164 -13.49 -5.24 0.45
C TYR A 164 -13.35 -6.49 -0.43
N ALA A 165 -13.70 -7.67 0.09
CA ALA A 165 -13.67 -8.90 -0.69
C ALA A 165 -14.63 -8.82 -1.89
N GLY A 166 -15.83 -8.28 -1.69
CA GLY A 166 -16.82 -8.08 -2.75
C GLY A 166 -16.33 -7.12 -3.85
N SER A 167 -15.75 -5.98 -3.47
CA SER A 167 -15.21 -5.01 -4.45
C SER A 167 -14.00 -5.56 -5.18
N MET A 168 -13.13 -6.32 -4.50
CA MET A 168 -11.99 -6.99 -5.12
C MET A 168 -12.44 -8.01 -6.16
N VAL A 169 -13.42 -8.85 -5.85
CA VAL A 169 -13.99 -9.82 -6.81
C VAL A 169 -14.65 -9.09 -7.98
N ALA A 170 -15.43 -8.03 -7.73
CA ALA A 170 -16.05 -7.24 -8.79
C ALA A 170 -15.01 -6.62 -9.74
N ASN A 171 -13.94 -6.05 -9.19
CA ASN A 171 -12.85 -5.49 -9.99
C ASN A 171 -12.13 -6.55 -10.83
N VAL A 172 -11.83 -7.72 -10.26
CA VAL A 172 -11.21 -8.83 -11.00
C VAL A 172 -12.13 -9.33 -12.11
N VAL A 173 -13.43 -9.46 -11.84
CA VAL A 173 -14.41 -9.90 -12.86
C VAL A 173 -14.53 -8.87 -13.99
N LEU A 174 -14.56 -7.57 -13.68
CA LEU A 174 -14.59 -6.51 -14.67
C LEU A 174 -13.33 -6.51 -15.54
N GLU A 175 -12.16 -6.67 -14.93
CA GLU A 175 -10.89 -6.71 -15.65
C GLU A 175 -10.82 -7.94 -16.58
N VAL A 176 -11.16 -9.13 -16.07
CA VAL A 176 -11.21 -10.37 -16.86
C VAL A 176 -12.20 -10.26 -18.03
N ARG A 177 -13.33 -9.59 -17.83
CA ARG A 177 -14.31 -9.33 -18.90
C ARG A 177 -13.79 -8.36 -19.97
N MET A 178 -12.96 -7.38 -19.59
CA MET A 178 -12.33 -6.46 -20.53
C MET A 178 -11.16 -7.08 -21.30
N THR A 179 -10.42 -8.03 -20.70
CA THR A 179 -9.32 -8.72 -21.40
C THR A 179 -9.80 -9.81 -22.35
N ALA A 180 -11.04 -10.29 -22.20
CA ALA A 180 -11.63 -11.36 -23.00
C ALA A 180 -12.40 -10.87 -24.25
N VAL A 181 -12.48 -9.56 -24.48
CA VAL A 181 -13.09 -8.92 -25.66
C VAL A 181 -12.00 -8.32 -26.52
#